data_AF-A0A8J9X086-F1
#
_entry.id   AF-A0A8J9X086-F1
#
_cell.length_a   1.000
_cell.length_b   1.000
_cell.length_c   1.000
_cell.angle_alpha   90.00
_cell.angle_beta   90.00
_cell.angle_gamma   90.00
#
_symmetry.space_group_name_H-M   'P 1'
#
loop_
_entity.id
_entity.type
_entity.pdbx_description
1 polymer ?
#
loop_
_entity_poly.entity_id
_entity_poly.type
_entity_poly.pdbx_seq_one_letter_code
_entity_poly.pdbx_strand_id
1 'polypeptide(L)'
;MKKDTPYKVSLLAYVRSHLLLLLVALVVSVVLGDPSYQEQFSFVSHRLLQTTINNSNGLAGFRTCDGCFCIVENEGEMCPIDPPFTNFTSIIPTLRNLTLSNPIGPDAACNPYTNETCALTPSQNLGGGACVVEMQEPLTDFSSCPESWSYHLRTFSGTFEEATQQRLFVTHNGSCGACSSLQDLAVYMEQGANLREASSRCGALGLIDADRAIQCFEGIGFSTECATIWYFNTEKTAEACILLCAPFVLSGNSPNGDPPTCPLAPCIDCDETQAGPIFRAFAGRTRRNSGLLSDIIRPCDQVVRVEQVDPCARATLAPSMAPATTPPSSSIRWGFPVRGAICTAVLLSLH
;
A
#
# COMPACT_ATOMS: atom_id res chain seq x y z
N MET A 1 -0.80 28.35 -36.99
CA MET A 1 -1.59 27.12 -37.17
C MET A 1 -1.82 26.49 -35.80
N LYS A 2 -3.05 26.55 -35.30
CA LYS A 2 -3.46 25.85 -34.06
C LYS A 2 -3.59 24.37 -34.39
N LYS A 3 -3.03 23.49 -33.56
CA LYS A 3 -3.18 22.04 -33.66
C LYS A 3 -4.10 21.61 -32.51
N ASP A 4 -5.24 21.06 -32.89
CA ASP A 4 -6.31 20.63 -32.00
C ASP A 4 -5.92 19.39 -31.19
N THR A 5 -6.33 19.39 -29.92
CA THR A 5 -6.29 18.27 -28.97
C THR A 5 -7.48 17.31 -29.13
N PRO A 6 -7.36 16.05 -28.65
CA PRO A 6 -8.17 14.91 -29.08
C PRO A 6 -9.49 14.72 -28.29
N TYR A 7 -10.33 13.86 -28.88
CA TYR A 7 -11.59 13.30 -28.39
C TYR A 7 -11.77 13.26 -26.86
N LYS A 8 -12.63 14.16 -26.35
CA LYS A 8 -13.35 13.95 -25.08
C LYS A 8 -14.53 13.04 -25.34
N VAL A 9 -14.39 11.74 -25.10
CA VAL A 9 -15.58 10.89 -24.91
C VAL A 9 -16.19 11.31 -23.58
N SER A 10 -17.36 11.92 -23.63
CA SER A 10 -18.09 12.34 -22.42
C SER A 10 -18.37 11.12 -21.55
N LEU A 11 -17.94 11.14 -20.28
CA LEU A 11 -18.22 10.11 -19.28
C LEU A 11 -19.72 9.75 -19.25
N LEU A 12 -20.58 10.74 -19.49
CA LEU A 12 -22.04 10.58 -19.63
C LEU A 12 -22.44 9.71 -20.84
N ALA A 13 -21.72 9.78 -21.95
CA ALA A 13 -21.99 8.96 -23.13
C ALA A 13 -21.53 7.51 -22.93
N TYR A 14 -20.39 7.31 -22.27
CA TYR A 14 -19.90 5.98 -21.89
C TYR A 14 -20.84 5.29 -20.89
N VAL A 15 -21.22 6.00 -19.82
CA VAL A 15 -22.15 5.52 -18.80
C VAL A 15 -23.53 5.22 -19.40
N ARG A 16 -24.07 6.10 -20.27
CA ARG A 16 -25.36 5.85 -20.94
C ARG A 16 -25.34 4.62 -21.84
N SER A 17 -24.27 4.41 -22.61
CA SER A 17 -24.16 3.23 -23.48
C SER A 17 -24.09 1.92 -22.68
N HIS A 18 -23.43 1.94 -21.51
CA HIS A 18 -23.28 0.76 -20.66
C HIS A 18 -24.53 0.48 -19.81
N LEU A 19 -25.23 1.53 -19.37
CA LEU A 19 -26.53 1.40 -18.70
C LEU A 19 -27.59 0.80 -19.64
N LEU A 20 -27.53 1.15 -20.92
CA LEU A 20 -28.41 0.58 -21.95
C LEU A 20 -28.13 -0.92 -22.17
N LEU A 21 -26.84 -1.30 -22.22
CA LEU A 21 -26.42 -2.70 -22.33
C LEU A 21 -26.86 -3.54 -21.12
N LEU A 22 -26.75 -2.99 -19.92
CA LEU A 22 -27.25 -3.62 -18.69
C LEU A 22 -28.77 -3.74 -18.71
N LEU A 23 -29.51 -2.70 -19.09
CA LEU A 23 -30.97 -2.79 -19.21
C LEU A 23 -31.40 -3.85 -20.23
N VAL A 24 -30.74 -3.91 -21.38
CA VAL A 24 -31.02 -4.92 -22.41
C VAL A 24 -30.73 -6.32 -21.88
N ALA A 25 -29.59 -6.54 -21.24
CA ALA A 25 -29.23 -7.86 -20.75
C ALA A 25 -30.06 -8.29 -19.52
N LEU A 26 -30.54 -7.35 -18.69
CA LEU A 26 -31.47 -7.61 -17.58
C LEU A 26 -32.85 -8.02 -18.10
N VAL A 27 -33.34 -7.31 -19.13
CA VAL A 27 -34.58 -7.68 -19.83
C VAL A 27 -34.43 -9.05 -20.49
N VAL A 28 -33.31 -9.33 -21.14
CA VAL A 28 -33.04 -10.65 -21.76
C VAL A 28 -33.00 -11.76 -20.70
N SER A 29 -32.38 -11.54 -19.54
CA SER A 29 -32.28 -12.52 -18.46
C SER A 29 -33.64 -12.81 -17.80
N VAL A 30 -34.45 -11.77 -17.57
CA VAL A 30 -35.79 -11.90 -16.98
C VAL A 30 -36.81 -12.50 -17.96
N VAL A 31 -36.66 -12.23 -19.26
CA VAL A 31 -37.60 -12.69 -20.30
C VAL A 31 -37.26 -14.10 -20.81
N LEU A 32 -35.98 -14.48 -20.89
CA LEU A 32 -35.56 -15.74 -21.51
C LEU A 32 -35.13 -16.83 -20.51
N GLY A 33 -34.91 -16.50 -19.23
CA GLY A 33 -34.68 -17.50 -18.18
C GLY A 33 -33.44 -18.38 -18.39
N ASP A 34 -32.38 -17.84 -19.00
CA ASP A 34 -31.15 -18.57 -19.29
C ASP A 34 -30.09 -18.35 -18.19
N PRO A 35 -29.66 -19.41 -17.46
CA PRO A 35 -28.75 -19.30 -16.31
C PRO A 35 -27.32 -18.86 -16.69
N SER A 36 -26.91 -19.00 -17.96
CA SER A 36 -25.59 -18.56 -18.42
C SER A 36 -25.38 -17.05 -18.40
N TYR A 37 -26.47 -16.27 -18.50
CA TYR A 37 -26.44 -14.82 -18.43
C TYR A 37 -26.43 -14.28 -17.00
N GLN A 38 -26.93 -15.03 -16.00
CA GLN A 38 -26.90 -14.63 -14.59
C GLN A 38 -25.49 -14.59 -14.00
N GLU A 39 -24.61 -15.53 -14.35
CA GLU A 39 -23.21 -15.51 -13.90
C GLU A 39 -22.42 -14.35 -14.51
N GLN A 40 -22.61 -14.10 -15.82
CA GLN A 40 -22.01 -12.95 -16.49
C GLN A 40 -22.54 -11.63 -15.91
N PHE A 41 -23.82 -11.55 -15.55
CA PHE A 41 -24.39 -10.36 -14.90
C PHE A 41 -23.82 -10.10 -13.52
N SER A 42 -23.69 -11.14 -12.69
CA SER A 42 -23.07 -11.03 -11.37
C SER A 42 -21.63 -10.56 -11.48
N PHE A 43 -20.86 -11.11 -12.44
CA PHE A 43 -19.48 -10.74 -12.68
C PHE A 43 -19.33 -9.27 -13.18
N VAL A 44 -20.15 -8.85 -14.14
CA VAL A 44 -20.13 -7.48 -14.69
C VAL A 44 -20.64 -6.46 -13.68
N SER A 45 -21.68 -6.79 -12.91
CA SER A 45 -22.21 -5.95 -11.83
C SER A 45 -21.19 -5.77 -10.71
N HIS A 46 -20.49 -6.85 -10.32
CA HIS A 46 -19.42 -6.81 -9.32
C HIS A 46 -18.24 -5.95 -9.77
N ARG A 47 -17.78 -6.08 -11.03
CA ARG A 47 -16.72 -5.24 -11.59
C ARG A 47 -17.10 -3.77 -11.68
N LEU A 48 -18.34 -3.45 -12.04
CA LEU A 48 -18.82 -2.06 -12.09
C LEU A 48 -18.94 -1.46 -10.70
N LEU A 49 -19.48 -2.20 -9.72
CA LEU A 49 -19.48 -1.82 -8.31
C LEU A 49 -18.06 -1.59 -7.79
N GLN A 50 -17.14 -2.52 -8.03
CA GLN A 50 -15.73 -2.38 -7.64
C GLN A 50 -15.07 -1.17 -8.33
N THR A 51 -15.35 -0.89 -9.60
CA THR A 51 -14.78 0.28 -10.29
C THR A 51 -15.32 1.59 -9.72
N THR A 52 -16.61 1.64 -9.36
CA THR A 52 -17.21 2.80 -8.69
C THR A 52 -16.69 2.95 -7.26
N ILE A 53 -16.53 1.84 -6.52
CA ILE A 53 -15.95 1.79 -5.17
C ILE A 53 -14.48 2.21 -5.19
N ASN A 54 -13.69 1.73 -6.14
CA ASN A 54 -12.27 2.07 -6.26
C ASN A 54 -12.08 3.57 -6.57
N ASN A 55 -12.96 4.15 -7.39
CA ASN A 55 -12.96 5.59 -7.64
C ASN A 55 -13.46 6.40 -6.43
N SER A 56 -14.38 5.88 -5.62
CA SER A 56 -14.83 6.55 -4.38
C SER A 56 -13.86 6.37 -3.20
N ASN A 57 -13.05 5.31 -3.20
CA ASN A 57 -12.14 4.96 -2.11
C ASN A 57 -10.69 5.48 -2.32
N GLY A 58 -10.48 6.40 -3.27
CA GLY A 58 -9.16 7.00 -3.48
C GLY A 58 -8.12 6.09 -4.13
N LEU A 59 -8.53 4.97 -4.76
CA LEU A 59 -7.62 4.08 -5.51
C LEU A 59 -7.30 4.60 -6.92
N ALA A 60 -7.78 5.79 -7.28
CA ALA A 60 -7.54 6.40 -8.59
C ALA A 60 -6.03 6.53 -8.85
N GLY A 61 -5.55 5.88 -9.91
CA GLY A 61 -4.14 5.84 -10.30
C GLY A 61 -3.35 4.64 -9.79
N PHE A 62 -3.90 3.85 -8.85
CA PHE A 62 -3.28 2.60 -8.40
C PHE A 62 -3.81 1.40 -9.21
N ARG A 63 -2.94 0.40 -9.40
CA ARG A 63 -3.30 -0.84 -10.10
C ARG A 63 -4.12 -1.75 -9.18
N THR A 64 -5.02 -2.51 -9.78
CA THR A 64 -5.82 -3.53 -9.09
C THR A 64 -5.67 -4.91 -9.72
N CYS A 65 -5.90 -5.95 -8.92
CA CYS A 65 -5.94 -7.35 -9.31
C CYS A 65 -7.36 -7.85 -9.10
N ASP A 66 -8.06 -8.17 -10.19
CA ASP A 66 -9.49 -8.50 -10.21
C ASP A 66 -10.37 -7.54 -9.37
N GLY A 67 -10.08 -6.23 -9.51
CA GLY A 67 -10.80 -5.17 -8.80
C GLY A 67 -10.34 -4.93 -7.36
N CYS A 68 -9.40 -5.72 -6.82
CA CYS A 68 -8.82 -5.53 -5.49
C CYS A 68 -7.46 -4.80 -5.52
N PHE A 69 -7.11 -4.06 -4.48
CA PHE A 69 -5.82 -3.36 -4.37
C PHE A 69 -4.66 -4.27 -3.92
N CYS A 70 -4.94 -5.53 -3.62
CA CYS A 70 -3.98 -6.58 -3.26
C CYS A 70 -4.42 -7.93 -3.86
N ILE A 71 -3.56 -8.94 -3.79
CA ILE A 71 -3.87 -10.32 -4.21
C ILE A 71 -4.51 -11.05 -3.02
N VAL A 72 -5.69 -11.61 -3.23
CA VAL A 72 -6.36 -12.48 -2.26
C VAL A 72 -5.94 -13.91 -2.54
N GLU A 73 -5.16 -14.51 -1.65
CA GLU A 73 -4.53 -15.82 -1.91
C GLU A 73 -5.46 -17.01 -1.63
N ASN A 74 -6.38 -16.88 -0.67
CA ASN A 74 -7.27 -17.98 -0.30
C ASN A 74 -8.58 -17.91 -1.07
N GLU A 75 -8.98 -19.05 -1.65
CA GLU A 75 -10.30 -19.17 -2.29
C GLU A 75 -11.43 -18.89 -1.29
N GLY A 76 -12.32 -17.96 -1.65
CA GLY A 76 -13.46 -17.56 -0.82
C GLY A 76 -13.20 -16.38 0.12
N GLU A 77 -11.96 -15.91 0.26
CA GLU A 77 -11.69 -14.63 0.90
C GLU A 77 -12.11 -13.47 -0.01
N MET A 78 -12.59 -12.39 0.61
CA MET A 78 -12.97 -11.17 -0.12
C MET A 78 -11.84 -10.16 -0.06
N CYS A 79 -11.78 -9.31 -1.10
CA CYS A 79 -10.94 -8.12 -1.04
C CYS A 79 -11.26 -7.30 0.24
N PRO A 80 -10.25 -6.84 0.98
CA PRO A 80 -10.50 -5.99 2.15
C PRO A 80 -11.30 -4.74 1.76
N ILE A 81 -12.28 -4.37 2.58
CA ILE A 81 -13.24 -3.31 2.27
C ILE A 81 -12.58 -1.92 2.38
N ASP A 82 -11.60 -1.79 3.29
CA ASP A 82 -10.90 -0.55 3.57
C ASP A 82 -9.50 -0.58 2.95
N PRO A 83 -9.27 0.06 1.78
CA PRO A 83 -7.93 0.20 1.24
C PRO A 83 -7.07 1.10 2.15
N PRO A 84 -5.74 0.94 2.11
CA PRO A 84 -4.86 1.91 2.73
C PRO A 84 -5.12 3.31 2.19
N PHE A 85 -5.02 4.29 3.08
CA PHE A 85 -5.25 5.70 2.76
C PHE A 85 -4.27 6.18 1.67
N THR A 86 -4.73 7.04 0.76
CA THR A 86 -3.94 7.49 -0.41
C THR A 86 -3.80 9.00 -0.54
N ASN A 87 -4.54 9.81 0.23
CA ASN A 87 -4.54 11.26 0.09
C ASN A 87 -3.75 11.96 1.21
N PHE A 88 -2.45 12.07 1.04
CA PHE A 88 -1.56 12.64 2.05
C PHE A 88 -1.32 14.16 1.95
N THR A 89 -2.13 14.86 1.14
CA THR A 89 -1.90 16.27 0.79
C THR A 89 -1.75 17.19 2.01
N SER A 90 -2.48 16.91 3.10
CA SER A 90 -2.43 17.72 4.32
C SER A 90 -1.20 17.43 5.20
N ILE A 91 -0.64 16.23 5.17
CA ILE A 91 0.45 15.84 6.08
C ILE A 91 1.83 16.05 5.46
N ILE A 92 1.96 15.95 4.13
CA ILE A 92 3.23 16.09 3.40
C ILE A 92 4.01 17.36 3.78
N PRO A 93 3.40 18.56 3.84
CA PRO A 93 4.12 19.78 4.23
C PRO A 93 4.72 19.67 5.63
N THR A 94 3.99 19.08 6.58
CA THR A 94 4.47 18.84 7.95
C THR A 94 5.67 17.89 7.95
N LEU A 95 5.59 16.77 7.22
CA LEU A 95 6.68 15.79 7.15
C LEU A 95 7.97 16.39 6.57
N ARG A 96 7.86 17.26 5.55
CA ARG A 96 9.00 17.93 4.91
C ARG A 96 9.64 19.01 5.78
N ASN A 97 8.88 19.58 6.71
CA ASN A 97 9.33 20.68 7.57
C ASN A 97 10.07 20.19 8.82
N LEU A 98 9.85 18.93 9.21
CA LEU A 98 10.50 18.33 10.37
C LEU A 98 11.95 17.92 10.06
N THR A 99 12.86 18.28 10.96
CA THR A 99 14.30 17.98 10.79
C THR A 99 14.69 16.72 11.54
N LEU A 100 15.35 15.78 10.87
CA LEU A 100 15.92 14.60 11.50
C LEU A 100 17.16 15.00 12.33
N SER A 101 17.20 14.60 13.59
CA SER A 101 18.27 14.99 14.54
C SER A 101 19.37 13.95 14.72
N ASN A 102 19.15 12.70 14.32
CA ASN A 102 20.13 11.63 14.40
C ASN A 102 20.49 11.12 13.00
N PRO A 103 21.75 10.69 12.78
CA PRO A 103 22.15 10.11 11.51
C PRO A 103 21.31 8.87 11.18
N ILE A 104 21.13 8.62 9.88
CA ILE A 104 20.39 7.48 9.38
C ILE A 104 21.07 6.79 8.20
N GLY A 105 20.93 5.47 8.09
CA GLY A 105 21.43 4.71 6.95
C GLY A 105 22.82 4.14 7.18
N PRO A 106 23.37 3.44 6.17
CA PRO A 106 24.75 2.98 6.21
C PRO A 106 25.68 4.18 6.11
N ASP A 107 26.91 4.06 6.62
CA ASP A 107 27.96 5.03 6.30
C ASP A 107 27.99 5.24 4.78
N ALA A 108 28.01 6.51 4.31
CA ALA A 108 27.77 6.85 2.91
C ALA A 108 28.68 6.13 1.88
N ALA A 109 29.82 5.59 2.33
CA ALA A 109 30.75 4.81 1.51
C ALA A 109 30.50 3.28 1.55
N CYS A 110 29.51 2.82 2.29
CA CYS A 110 29.29 1.41 2.58
C CYS A 110 28.17 0.84 1.70
N ASN A 111 28.55 0.13 0.64
CA ASN A 111 27.63 -0.63 -0.19
C ASN A 111 27.34 -2.00 0.45
N PRO A 112 26.11 -2.24 0.96
CA PRO A 112 25.79 -3.48 1.69
C PRO A 112 25.70 -4.72 0.79
N TYR A 113 25.71 -4.56 -0.54
CA TYR A 113 25.76 -5.70 -1.47
C TYR A 113 27.17 -6.26 -1.68
N THR A 114 28.20 -5.47 -1.38
CA THR A 114 29.61 -5.89 -1.50
C THR A 114 30.31 -5.95 -0.15
N ASN A 115 29.72 -5.35 0.88
CA ASN A 115 30.22 -5.40 2.24
C ASN A 115 29.09 -5.68 3.25
N GLU A 116 29.00 -6.93 3.70
CA GLU A 116 28.02 -7.37 4.68
C GLU A 116 28.26 -6.76 6.09
N THR A 117 29.41 -6.13 6.32
CA THR A 117 29.73 -5.48 7.60
C THR A 117 29.25 -4.03 7.68
N CYS A 118 28.48 -3.55 6.70
CA CYS A 118 27.91 -2.20 6.75
C CYS A 118 27.02 -2.05 7.98
N ALA A 119 27.41 -1.15 8.88
CA ALA A 119 26.60 -0.77 10.01
C ALA A 119 25.53 0.23 9.56
N LEU A 120 24.29 0.07 10.02
CA LEU A 120 23.30 1.13 9.97
C LEU A 120 23.37 1.99 11.23
N THR A 121 23.02 3.26 11.09
CA THR A 121 22.55 4.07 12.20
C THR A 121 21.05 4.37 12.02
N PRO A 122 20.19 4.21 13.04
CA PRO A 122 20.44 3.36 14.21
C PRO A 122 20.70 1.90 13.81
N SER A 123 21.39 1.13 14.66
CA SER A 123 21.75 -0.26 14.36
C SER A 123 20.51 -1.09 14.02
N GLN A 124 20.63 -1.92 12.98
CA GLN A 124 19.58 -2.88 12.61
C GLN A 124 19.25 -3.78 13.80
N ASN A 125 17.96 -3.96 14.06
CA ASN A 125 17.48 -5.03 14.89
C ASN A 125 16.81 -6.06 13.97
N LEU A 126 17.56 -7.13 13.65
CA LEU A 126 17.11 -8.17 12.73
C LEU A 126 15.95 -9.02 13.30
N GLY A 127 15.63 -8.86 14.59
CA GLY A 127 14.54 -9.57 15.28
C GLY A 127 13.15 -8.96 15.09
N GLY A 128 12.98 -7.98 14.21
CA GLY A 128 11.71 -7.27 14.01
C GLY A 128 11.57 -6.01 14.87
N GLY A 129 10.38 -5.39 14.84
CA GLY A 129 10.07 -4.15 15.54
C GLY A 129 9.35 -3.14 14.67
N ALA A 130 9.33 -1.88 15.11
CA ALA A 130 8.76 -0.76 14.38
C ALA A 130 9.78 0.39 14.32
N CYS A 131 9.88 1.06 13.19
CA CYS A 131 10.63 2.30 13.12
C CYS A 131 9.70 3.44 13.54
N VAL A 132 10.07 4.08 14.65
CA VAL A 132 9.25 5.10 15.28
C VAL A 132 9.92 6.46 15.26
N VAL A 133 9.09 7.50 15.16
CA VAL A 133 9.45 8.90 15.31
C VAL A 133 9.16 9.32 16.74
N GLU A 134 10.16 9.93 17.36
CA GLU A 134 10.07 10.50 18.69
C GLU A 134 10.46 11.98 18.62
N MET A 135 9.47 12.83 18.90
CA MET A 135 9.60 14.28 18.82
C MET A 135 10.50 14.78 19.95
N GLN A 136 11.45 15.67 19.64
CA GLN A 136 12.40 16.18 20.65
C GLN A 136 11.85 17.36 21.47
N GLU A 137 10.83 18.03 20.96
CA GLU A 137 10.14 19.11 21.65
C GLU A 137 8.86 18.60 22.32
N PRO A 138 8.49 19.12 23.51
CA PRO A 138 7.25 18.73 24.15
C PRO A 138 6.07 19.11 23.24
N LEU A 139 5.24 18.11 22.92
CA LEU A 139 3.93 18.27 22.28
C LEU A 139 3.02 19.12 23.18
N THR A 140 3.24 20.44 23.20
CA THR A 140 2.31 21.42 23.75
C THR A 140 1.20 21.65 22.71
N ASP A 141 -0.01 22.04 23.14
CA ASP A 141 -1.22 22.11 22.29
C ASP A 141 -1.04 23.04 21.07
N PHE A 142 -0.45 22.50 20.01
CA PHE A 142 -0.36 23.14 18.71
C PHE A 142 -1.18 22.35 17.70
N SER A 143 -1.86 23.08 16.83
CA SER A 143 -2.55 22.52 15.65
C SER A 143 -1.59 22.04 14.56
N SER A 144 -0.30 22.39 14.65
CA SER A 144 0.76 22.07 13.68
C SER A 144 2.15 22.21 14.32
N CYS A 145 3.18 21.53 13.80
CA CYS A 145 4.55 21.73 14.25
C CYS A 145 5.11 23.09 13.81
N PRO A 146 5.82 23.83 14.69
CA PRO A 146 6.75 24.89 14.31
C PRO A 146 7.86 24.40 13.36
N GLU A 147 8.37 25.31 12.52
CA GLU A 147 9.41 25.05 11.49
C GLU A 147 10.77 24.59 12.05
N SER A 148 11.02 24.77 13.35
CA SER A 148 12.29 24.40 13.98
C SER A 148 12.25 23.06 14.70
N TRP A 149 11.15 22.31 14.58
CA TRP A 149 11.02 21.05 15.32
C TRP A 149 11.87 19.95 14.72
N SER A 150 12.55 19.25 15.62
CA SER A 150 13.34 18.08 15.30
C SER A 150 12.72 16.83 15.89
N TYR A 151 13.02 15.71 15.25
CA TYR A 151 12.65 14.39 15.71
C TYR A 151 13.85 13.47 15.65
N HIS A 152 13.77 12.38 16.40
CA HIS A 152 14.72 11.28 16.25
C HIS A 152 13.99 10.02 15.82
N LEU A 153 14.70 9.18 15.08
CA LEU A 153 14.26 7.86 14.66
C LEU A 153 14.91 6.81 15.53
N ARG A 154 14.12 5.82 15.95
CA ARG A 154 14.62 4.64 16.63
C ARG A 154 13.87 3.39 16.23
N THR A 155 14.59 2.27 16.21
CA THR A 155 13.98 0.95 16.09
C THR A 155 13.41 0.56 17.46
N PHE A 156 12.08 0.52 17.56
CA PHE A 156 11.36 0.07 18.73
C PHE A 156 11.12 -1.44 18.65
N SER A 157 11.53 -2.20 19.66
CA SER A 157 11.41 -3.66 19.69
C SER A 157 10.04 -4.19 20.14
N GLY A 158 9.14 -3.31 20.60
CA GLY A 158 7.80 -3.68 21.02
C GLY A 158 6.76 -3.62 19.88
N THR A 159 5.51 -3.83 20.24
CA THR A 159 4.36 -3.78 19.34
C THR A 159 4.00 -2.34 18.95
N PHE A 160 3.20 -2.17 17.89
CA PHE A 160 2.71 -0.85 17.49
C PHE A 160 1.85 -0.19 18.57
N GLU A 161 1.10 -1.00 19.32
CA GLU A 161 0.27 -0.54 20.43
C GLU A 161 1.15 0.02 21.57
N GLU A 162 2.18 -0.72 21.97
CA GLU A 162 3.15 -0.27 22.99
C GLU A 162 3.88 0.99 22.56
N ALA A 163 4.23 1.11 21.28
CA ALA A 163 4.85 2.33 20.74
C ALA A 163 3.91 3.54 20.87
N THR A 164 2.64 3.34 20.51
CA THR A 164 1.60 4.37 20.58
C THR A 164 1.34 4.81 22.03
N GLN A 165 1.31 3.86 22.98
CA GLN A 165 1.16 4.16 24.41
C GLN A 165 2.34 5.01 24.95
N GLN A 166 3.52 4.90 24.34
CA GLN A 166 4.69 5.72 24.64
C GLN A 166 4.71 7.05 23.86
N ARG A 167 3.63 7.38 23.12
CA ARG A 167 3.53 8.56 22.24
C ARG A 167 4.60 8.59 21.13
N LEU A 168 5.00 7.41 20.68
CA LEU A 168 5.91 7.25 19.56
C LEU A 168 5.08 7.07 18.30
N PHE A 169 5.41 7.81 17.26
CA PHE A 169 4.71 7.72 15.99
C PHE A 169 5.30 6.59 15.18
N VAL A 170 4.56 5.49 15.03
CA VAL A 170 4.97 4.36 14.19
C VAL A 170 4.91 4.79 12.73
N THR A 171 6.04 4.74 12.01
CA THR A 171 6.08 5.13 10.59
C THR A 171 6.08 3.93 9.65
N HIS A 172 6.65 2.80 10.08
CA HIS A 172 6.66 1.54 9.33
C HIS A 172 7.06 0.36 10.21
N ASN A 173 6.69 -0.85 9.76
CA ASN A 173 7.13 -2.11 10.33
C ASN A 173 8.59 -2.41 9.98
N GLY A 174 9.35 -2.93 10.93
CA GLY A 174 10.77 -3.25 10.78
C GLY A 174 11.71 -2.19 11.36
N SER A 175 13.01 -2.44 11.22
CA SER A 175 14.05 -1.52 11.67
C SER A 175 14.06 -0.22 10.87
N CYS A 176 14.47 0.88 11.52
CA CYS A 176 14.82 2.08 10.78
C CYS A 176 16.05 1.82 9.88
N GLY A 177 16.10 2.50 8.74
CA GLY A 177 17.20 2.44 7.79
C GLY A 177 17.21 3.67 6.89
N ALA A 178 18.03 3.65 5.83
CA ALA A 178 18.38 4.83 5.05
C ALA A 178 17.20 5.63 4.48
N CYS A 179 16.05 4.98 4.25
CA CYS A 179 14.82 5.60 3.73
C CYS A 179 13.75 5.87 4.79
N SER A 180 14.11 5.79 6.08
CA SER A 180 13.12 5.90 7.17
C SER A 180 12.81 7.33 7.60
N SER A 181 13.52 8.35 7.09
CA SER A 181 13.21 9.75 7.41
C SER A 181 11.78 10.14 7.02
N LEU A 182 11.24 11.18 7.66
CA LEU A 182 9.94 11.75 7.30
C LEU A 182 9.97 12.47 5.95
N GLN A 183 11.12 13.02 5.55
CA GLN A 183 11.33 13.50 4.18
C GLN A 183 11.15 12.37 3.17
N ASP A 184 11.80 11.22 3.40
CA ASP A 184 11.69 10.07 2.50
C ASP A 184 10.27 9.51 2.48
N LEU A 185 9.59 9.45 3.63
CA LEU A 185 8.17 9.11 3.69
C LEU A 185 7.31 10.03 2.81
N ALA A 186 7.54 11.34 2.86
CA ALA A 186 6.83 12.29 2.03
C ALA A 186 7.04 12.00 0.54
N VAL A 187 8.25 11.61 0.12
CA VAL A 187 8.52 11.18 -1.26
C VAL A 187 7.69 9.95 -1.63
N TYR A 188 7.64 8.92 -0.78
CA TYR A 188 6.79 7.74 -1.03
C TYR A 188 5.31 8.12 -1.18
N MET A 189 4.81 9.06 -0.36
CA MET A 189 3.43 9.54 -0.43
C MET A 189 3.16 10.34 -1.72
N GLU A 190 4.00 11.32 -2.03
CA GLU A 190 3.85 12.20 -3.20
C GLU A 190 3.97 11.45 -4.52
N GLN A 191 4.96 10.55 -4.62
CA GLN A 191 5.17 9.80 -5.86
C GLN A 191 4.04 8.79 -6.11
N GLY A 192 3.38 8.29 -5.06
CA GLY A 192 2.21 7.43 -5.23
C GLY A 192 2.48 6.22 -6.15
N ALA A 193 1.56 5.97 -7.07
CA ALA A 193 1.71 4.93 -8.09
C ALA A 193 2.86 5.15 -9.10
N ASN A 194 3.50 6.33 -9.09
CA ASN A 194 4.55 6.67 -10.07
C ASN A 194 5.97 6.37 -9.55
N LEU A 195 6.13 6.00 -8.27
CA LEU A 195 7.46 5.83 -7.69
C LEU A 195 8.31 4.81 -8.45
N ARG A 196 7.74 3.66 -8.87
CA ARG A 196 8.49 2.66 -9.65
C ARG A 196 9.03 3.28 -10.94
N GLU A 197 8.20 4.00 -11.67
CA GLU A 197 8.62 4.60 -12.95
C GLU A 197 9.71 5.66 -12.74
N ALA A 198 9.55 6.51 -11.73
CA ALA A 198 10.56 7.50 -11.35
C ALA A 198 11.89 6.82 -10.96
N SER A 199 11.84 5.79 -10.11
CA SER A 199 13.01 5.02 -9.70
C SER A 199 13.67 4.28 -10.86
N SER A 200 12.91 3.67 -11.77
CA SER A 200 13.46 3.00 -12.96
C SER A 200 14.19 3.97 -13.88
N ARG A 201 13.71 5.22 -14.02
CA ARG A 201 14.39 6.25 -14.81
C ARG A 201 15.72 6.65 -14.20
N CYS A 202 15.76 6.87 -12.88
CA CYS A 202 17.03 7.15 -12.17
C CYS A 202 17.98 5.95 -12.23
N GLY A 203 17.45 4.73 -12.09
CA GLY A 203 18.24 3.52 -12.19
C GLY A 203 18.88 3.33 -13.57
N ALA A 204 18.17 3.65 -14.65
CA ALA A 204 18.72 3.61 -16.00
C ALA A 204 19.91 4.59 -16.20
N LEU A 205 19.92 5.74 -15.52
CA LEU A 205 21.07 6.66 -15.52
C LEU A 205 22.29 6.04 -14.81
N GLY A 206 22.04 5.29 -13.73
CA GLY A 206 23.07 4.61 -12.94
C GLY A 206 23.81 3.49 -13.63
N LEU A 207 23.30 2.99 -14.76
CA LEU A 207 24.03 2.04 -15.60
C LEU A 207 25.27 2.65 -16.27
N ILE A 208 25.34 3.99 -16.33
CA ILE A 208 26.42 4.74 -16.97
C ILE A 208 27.20 5.55 -15.93
N ASP A 209 26.50 6.15 -14.96
CA ASP A 209 27.07 7.12 -14.04
C ASP A 209 26.33 7.05 -12.68
N ALA A 210 27.04 6.57 -11.66
CA ALA A 210 26.54 6.42 -10.30
C ALA A 210 26.05 7.74 -9.70
N ASP A 211 26.84 8.80 -9.85
CA ASP A 211 26.56 10.11 -9.26
C ASP A 211 25.30 10.70 -9.89
N ARG A 212 25.09 10.52 -11.19
CA ARG A 212 23.85 10.93 -11.87
C ARG A 212 22.62 10.16 -11.38
N ALA A 213 22.77 8.89 -11.05
CA ALA A 213 21.66 8.10 -10.50
C ALA A 213 21.25 8.63 -9.13
N ILE A 214 22.23 8.83 -8.25
CA ILE A 214 22.03 9.34 -6.89
C ILE A 214 21.40 10.75 -6.97
N GLN A 215 21.96 11.65 -7.77
CA GLN A 215 21.40 12.99 -7.99
C GLN A 215 19.99 12.96 -8.57
N CYS A 216 19.66 11.96 -9.40
CA CYS A 216 18.31 11.78 -9.90
C CYS A 216 17.34 11.38 -8.79
N PHE A 217 17.72 10.44 -7.91
CA PHE A 217 16.91 10.05 -6.76
C PHE A 217 16.73 11.21 -5.76
N GLU A 218 17.79 11.99 -5.49
CA GLU A 218 17.71 13.22 -4.70
C GLU A 218 16.79 14.26 -5.37
N GLY A 219 16.83 14.35 -6.70
CA GLY A 219 15.93 15.21 -7.50
C GLY A 219 14.45 14.81 -7.44
N ILE A 220 14.13 13.55 -7.14
CA ILE A 220 12.77 13.10 -6.81
C ILE A 220 12.37 13.59 -5.40
N GLY A 221 13.36 13.84 -4.53
CA GLY A 221 13.20 14.40 -3.19
C GLY A 221 13.74 13.53 -2.06
N PHE A 222 14.32 12.36 -2.36
CA PHE A 222 14.91 11.49 -1.35
C PHE A 222 16.11 12.16 -0.66
N SER A 223 16.36 11.78 0.58
CA SER A 223 17.61 12.04 1.27
C SER A 223 18.78 11.39 0.53
N THR A 224 20.00 11.88 0.74
CA THR A 224 21.22 11.31 0.13
C THR A 224 21.38 9.84 0.53
N GLU A 225 21.06 9.49 1.77
CA GLU A 225 21.18 8.13 2.28
C GLU A 225 20.15 7.19 1.61
N CYS A 226 18.90 7.64 1.46
CA CYS A 226 17.89 6.87 0.75
C CYS A 226 18.20 6.76 -0.75
N ALA A 227 18.65 7.85 -1.39
CA ALA A 227 19.07 7.85 -2.78
C ALA A 227 20.22 6.86 -3.04
N THR A 228 21.19 6.81 -2.13
CA THR A 228 22.35 5.92 -2.21
C THR A 228 21.94 4.45 -2.14
N ILE A 229 21.06 4.06 -1.19
CA ILE A 229 20.62 2.66 -1.12
C ILE A 229 19.73 2.25 -2.31
N TRP A 230 18.94 3.17 -2.86
CA TRP A 230 18.19 2.95 -4.11
C TRP A 230 19.12 2.75 -5.31
N TYR A 231 20.22 3.51 -5.37
CA TYR A 231 21.24 3.30 -6.38
C TYR A 231 21.90 1.92 -6.23
N PHE A 232 22.36 1.54 -5.03
CA PHE A 232 22.96 0.23 -4.81
C PHE A 232 21.99 -0.93 -5.12
N ASN A 233 20.70 -0.78 -4.82
CA ASN A 233 19.68 -1.74 -5.27
C ASN A 233 19.64 -1.84 -6.79
N THR A 234 19.62 -0.69 -7.48
CA THR A 234 19.63 -0.66 -8.94
C THR A 234 20.87 -1.34 -9.51
N GLU A 235 22.05 -1.04 -8.97
CA GLU A 235 23.31 -1.64 -9.40
C GLU A 235 23.26 -3.16 -9.25
N LYS A 236 22.78 -3.67 -8.10
CA LYS A 236 22.63 -5.11 -7.88
C LYS A 236 21.63 -5.74 -8.85
N THR A 237 20.51 -5.08 -9.11
CA THR A 237 19.49 -5.56 -10.05
C THR A 237 20.00 -5.53 -11.49
N ALA A 238 20.83 -4.56 -11.86
CA ALA A 238 21.49 -4.56 -13.15
C ALA A 238 22.49 -5.72 -13.26
N GLU A 239 23.30 -5.96 -12.24
CA GLU A 239 24.26 -7.07 -12.22
C GLU A 239 23.55 -8.43 -12.40
N ALA A 240 22.45 -8.67 -11.69
CA ALA A 240 21.81 -9.98 -11.63
C ALA A 240 20.64 -10.18 -12.62
N CYS A 241 19.94 -9.11 -13.00
CA CYS A 241 18.63 -9.18 -13.65
C CYS A 241 18.50 -8.39 -14.95
N ILE A 242 19.57 -7.78 -15.47
CA ILE A 242 19.48 -6.84 -16.62
C ILE A 242 18.82 -7.44 -17.87
N LEU A 243 19.01 -8.74 -18.15
CA LEU A 243 18.39 -9.40 -19.31
C LEU A 243 16.87 -9.46 -19.20
N LEU A 244 16.33 -9.55 -17.99
CA LEU A 244 14.89 -9.52 -17.71
C LEU A 244 14.37 -8.08 -17.60
N CYS A 245 15.18 -7.18 -17.03
CA CYS A 245 14.77 -5.82 -16.70
C CYS A 245 14.94 -4.80 -17.81
N ALA A 246 15.92 -4.94 -18.71
CA ALA A 246 16.11 -3.99 -19.81
C ALA A 246 14.88 -3.92 -20.73
N PRO A 247 14.29 -5.04 -21.20
CA PRO A 247 13.04 -5.00 -21.95
C PRO A 247 11.90 -4.37 -21.13
N PHE A 248 11.78 -4.74 -19.86
CA PHE A 248 10.72 -4.25 -18.97
C PHE A 248 10.74 -2.71 -18.82
N VAL A 249 11.93 -2.12 -18.65
CA VAL A 249 12.12 -0.67 -18.55
C VAL A 249 11.84 0.02 -19.89
N LEU A 250 12.27 -0.56 -21.01
CA LEU A 250 12.09 0.03 -22.34
C LEU A 250 10.64 -0.01 -22.84
N SER A 251 9.91 -1.09 -22.54
CA SER A 251 8.53 -1.27 -22.99
C SER A 251 7.49 -0.78 -22.00
N GLY A 252 7.89 -0.38 -20.78
CA GLY A 252 6.97 0.07 -19.73
C GLY A 252 6.00 -1.03 -19.30
N ASN A 253 6.48 -2.29 -19.27
CA ASN A 253 5.62 -3.44 -18.97
C ASN A 253 4.94 -3.32 -17.60
N SER A 254 3.76 -3.94 -17.50
CA SER A 254 3.05 -4.06 -16.23
C SER A 254 3.91 -4.83 -15.21
N PRO A 255 4.01 -4.36 -13.95
CA PRO A 255 4.78 -5.04 -12.90
C PRO A 255 4.17 -6.38 -12.46
N ASN A 256 2.89 -6.60 -12.80
CA ASN A 256 2.13 -7.80 -12.52
C ASN A 256 1.51 -8.32 -13.84
N GLY A 257 1.36 -9.63 -13.96
CA GLY A 257 0.60 -10.28 -15.01
C GLY A 257 -0.91 -10.12 -14.84
N ASP A 258 -1.66 -10.87 -15.65
CA ASP A 258 -3.12 -10.76 -15.68
C ASP A 258 -3.79 -11.36 -14.42
N PRO A 259 -4.96 -10.83 -14.01
CA PRO A 259 -5.80 -11.45 -12.98
C PRO A 259 -6.26 -12.86 -13.36
N PRO A 260 -6.65 -13.71 -12.38
CA PRO A 260 -6.78 -13.41 -10.94
C PRO A 260 -5.48 -13.59 -10.13
N THR A 261 -4.46 -14.23 -10.71
CA THR A 261 -3.22 -14.55 -9.98
C THR A 261 -2.24 -13.39 -9.91
N CYS A 262 -2.30 -12.45 -10.87
CA CYS A 262 -1.47 -11.24 -10.93
C CYS A 262 0.01 -11.46 -10.56
N PRO A 263 0.67 -12.48 -11.16
CA PRO A 263 2.03 -12.86 -10.80
C PRO A 263 3.00 -11.71 -11.05
N LEU A 264 4.15 -11.70 -10.37
CA LEU A 264 5.15 -10.67 -10.63
C LEU A 264 5.72 -10.81 -12.02
N ALA A 265 5.94 -9.69 -12.70
CA ALA A 265 6.68 -9.70 -13.94
C ALA A 265 8.11 -10.22 -13.70
N PRO A 266 8.74 -10.96 -14.64
CA PRO A 266 10.03 -11.60 -14.43
C PRO A 266 11.15 -10.68 -13.93
N CYS A 267 11.19 -9.42 -14.38
CA CYS A 267 12.13 -8.43 -13.87
C CYS A 267 11.91 -8.13 -12.37
N ILE A 268 10.64 -7.88 -11.99
CA ILE A 268 10.27 -7.54 -10.61
C ILE A 268 10.53 -8.71 -9.67
N ASP A 269 10.24 -9.94 -10.12
CA ASP A 269 10.52 -11.14 -9.35
C ASP A 269 12.02 -11.36 -9.10
N CYS A 270 12.84 -11.14 -10.15
CA CYS A 270 14.29 -11.20 -10.04
C CYS A 270 14.84 -10.14 -9.10
N ASP A 271 14.41 -8.88 -9.22
CA ASP A 271 14.78 -7.78 -8.31
C ASP A 271 14.45 -8.10 -6.85
N GLU A 272 13.21 -8.54 -6.57
CA GLU A 272 12.75 -8.90 -5.22
C GLU A 272 13.52 -10.07 -4.60
N THR A 273 14.04 -10.97 -5.44
CA THR A 273 14.81 -12.15 -5.02
C THR A 273 16.30 -11.83 -4.83
N GLN A 274 16.90 -11.09 -5.76
CA GLN A 274 18.35 -10.88 -5.82
C GLN A 274 18.79 -9.66 -5.01
N ALA A 275 18.04 -8.56 -5.09
CA ALA A 275 18.37 -7.30 -4.42
C ALA A 275 17.46 -7.02 -3.20
N GLY A 276 16.19 -7.43 -3.29
CA GLY A 276 15.15 -7.16 -2.31
C GLY A 276 15.50 -7.44 -0.84
N PRO A 277 16.14 -8.57 -0.46
CA PRO A 277 16.45 -8.85 0.94
C PRO A 277 17.36 -7.80 1.58
N ILE A 278 18.46 -7.44 0.92
CA ILE A 278 19.41 -6.44 1.40
C ILE A 278 18.79 -5.05 1.34
N PHE A 279 18.11 -4.71 0.23
CA PHE A 279 17.43 -3.42 0.12
C PHE A 279 16.44 -3.20 1.25
N ARG A 280 15.55 -4.16 1.54
CA ARG A 280 14.58 -4.04 2.64
C ARG A 280 15.26 -3.84 3.99
N ALA A 281 16.34 -4.56 4.26
CA ALA A 281 17.06 -4.46 5.52
C ALA A 281 17.74 -3.09 5.69
N PHE A 282 18.38 -2.57 4.64
CA PHE A 282 19.18 -1.34 4.69
C PHE A 282 18.38 -0.06 4.43
N ALA A 283 17.37 -0.11 3.55
CA ALA A 283 16.45 1.00 3.35
C ALA A 283 15.55 1.18 4.58
N GLY A 284 15.19 0.09 5.28
CA GLY A 284 14.25 0.08 6.40
C GLY A 284 12.81 0.29 5.94
N ARG A 285 12.57 1.27 5.05
CA ARG A 285 11.26 1.63 4.50
C ARG A 285 11.03 1.03 3.11
N THR A 286 9.82 0.54 2.91
CA THR A 286 9.20 0.24 1.63
C THR A 286 7.74 0.71 1.67
N ARG A 287 7.04 0.78 0.53
CA ARG A 287 5.61 1.11 0.54
C ARG A 287 4.80 0.13 1.38
N ARG A 288 5.05 -1.17 1.19
CA ARG A 288 4.33 -2.28 1.85
C ARG A 288 4.45 -2.30 3.38
N ASN A 289 5.63 -2.04 3.94
CA ASN A 289 5.80 -2.01 5.39
C ASN A 289 5.43 -0.65 6.03
N SER A 290 5.19 0.39 5.21
CA SER A 290 4.61 1.66 5.64
C SER A 290 3.08 1.74 5.49
N GLY A 291 2.41 0.66 5.05
CA GLY A 291 0.98 0.72 4.76
C GLY A 291 0.61 1.67 3.62
N LEU A 292 1.53 1.89 2.69
CA LEU A 292 1.29 2.68 1.49
C LEU A 292 0.99 1.75 0.32
N LEU A 293 -0.04 2.07 -0.46
CA LEU A 293 -0.29 1.37 -1.72
C LEU A 293 0.83 1.59 -2.71
N SER A 294 1.16 0.55 -3.47
CA SER A 294 2.12 0.58 -4.58
C SER A 294 1.42 0.24 -5.89
N ASP A 295 2.04 0.65 -6.99
CA ASP A 295 1.69 0.22 -8.33
C ASP A 295 2.03 -1.26 -8.64
N ILE A 296 2.85 -1.89 -7.81
CA ILE A 296 3.13 -3.33 -7.81
C ILE A 296 2.18 -3.99 -6.80
N ILE A 297 1.32 -4.87 -7.28
CA ILE A 297 0.35 -5.57 -6.44
C ILE A 297 1.05 -6.72 -5.72
N ARG A 298 0.71 -6.86 -4.43
CA ARG A 298 1.22 -7.88 -3.52
C ARG A 298 0.05 -8.61 -2.84
N PRO A 299 0.28 -9.82 -2.29
CA PRO A 299 -0.64 -10.44 -1.35
C PRO A 299 -1.07 -9.50 -0.23
N CYS A 300 -2.33 -9.59 0.19
CA CYS A 300 -2.91 -8.65 1.16
C CYS A 300 -2.21 -8.70 2.54
N ASP A 301 -1.63 -9.84 2.92
CA ASP A 301 -0.90 -10.02 4.17
C ASP A 301 0.51 -9.40 4.16
N GLN A 302 1.05 -9.08 2.98
CA GLN A 302 2.35 -8.42 2.83
C GLN A 302 2.29 -6.89 2.98
N VAL A 303 1.10 -6.30 2.99
CA VAL A 303 0.91 -4.86 3.22
C VAL A 303 0.51 -4.64 4.66
N VAL A 304 1.43 -4.08 5.45
CA VAL A 304 1.18 -3.82 6.87
C VAL A 304 0.17 -2.68 7.02
N ARG A 305 -0.72 -2.77 8.01
CA ARG A 305 -1.56 -1.65 8.40
C ARG A 305 -0.80 -0.69 9.30
N VAL A 306 -0.32 0.41 8.73
CA VAL A 306 0.21 1.57 9.45
C VAL A 306 -0.58 2.79 8.98
N GLU A 307 -1.25 3.47 9.91
CA GLU A 307 -1.94 4.71 9.60
C GLU A 307 -0.93 5.86 9.64
N GLN A 308 -0.77 6.54 8.50
CA GLN A 308 0.10 7.69 8.40
C GLN A 308 -0.66 8.94 8.81
N VAL A 309 -0.47 9.33 10.07
CA VAL A 309 -1.06 10.53 10.66
C VAL A 309 -0.04 11.66 10.72
N ASP A 310 -0.53 12.89 10.91
CA ASP A 310 0.33 14.02 11.19
C ASP A 310 1.03 13.79 12.57
N PRO A 311 2.37 13.68 12.62
CA PRO A 311 3.09 13.46 13.89
C PRO A 311 3.02 14.67 14.83
N CYS A 312 2.57 15.81 14.34
CA CYS A 312 2.39 17.05 15.09
C CYS A 312 0.96 17.23 15.59
N ALA A 313 0.00 16.55 14.97
CA ALA A 313 -1.35 16.53 15.49
C ALA A 313 -1.34 15.74 16.78
N ARG A 314 -1.59 16.43 17.91
CA ARG A 314 -1.88 15.76 19.17
C ARG A 314 -3.11 14.92 18.96
N ALA A 315 -2.89 13.62 18.82
CA ALA A 315 -3.98 12.78 18.46
C ALA A 315 -4.93 12.59 19.64
N THR A 316 -6.20 12.52 19.29
CA THR A 316 -7.18 11.58 19.82
C THR A 316 -6.72 10.11 19.69
N LEU A 317 -5.41 9.79 19.84
CA LEU A 317 -4.85 8.43 20.01
C LEU A 317 -5.21 7.83 21.38
N ALA A 318 -6.32 8.27 22.00
CA ALA A 318 -7.06 7.34 22.82
C ALA A 318 -7.50 6.22 21.87
N PRO A 319 -7.22 4.94 22.18
CA PRO A 319 -7.65 3.87 21.32
C PRO A 319 -9.16 4.03 21.13
N SER A 320 -9.64 4.18 19.90
CA SER A 320 -10.98 3.71 19.58
C SER A 320 -10.94 2.18 19.57
N MET A 321 -10.60 1.59 20.71
CA MET A 321 -11.08 0.28 21.09
C MET A 321 -12.56 0.46 21.41
N ALA A 322 -13.37 0.57 20.36
CA ALA A 322 -14.67 -0.04 20.47
C ALA A 322 -14.37 -1.53 20.68
N PRO A 323 -14.79 -2.15 21.79
CA PRO A 323 -14.80 -3.60 21.86
C PRO A 323 -15.54 -4.09 20.62
N ALA A 324 -15.09 -5.18 20.01
CA ALA A 324 -15.97 -5.95 19.16
C ALA A 324 -17.21 -6.25 20.00
N THR A 325 -18.28 -5.48 19.80
CA THR A 325 -19.57 -5.76 20.41
C THR A 325 -19.95 -7.10 19.80
N THR A 326 -19.80 -8.15 20.59
CA THR A 326 -20.56 -9.38 20.41
C THR A 326 -21.97 -8.96 20.01
N PRO A 327 -22.51 -9.43 18.87
CA PRO A 327 -23.86 -9.10 18.49
C PRO A 327 -24.76 -9.50 19.66
N PRO A 328 -25.66 -8.62 20.13
CA PRO A 328 -26.62 -9.04 21.14
C PRO A 328 -27.34 -10.25 20.56
N SER A 329 -27.42 -11.34 21.33
CA SER A 329 -28.29 -12.45 21.02
C SER A 329 -29.71 -11.89 20.98
N SER A 330 -30.16 -11.46 19.81
CA SER A 330 -31.55 -11.15 19.58
C SER A 330 -32.25 -12.50 19.53
N SER A 331 -32.76 -12.89 20.69
CA SER A 331 -33.89 -13.80 20.77
C SER A 331 -34.98 -13.18 19.89
N ILE A 332 -35.08 -13.64 18.65
CA ILE A 332 -36.20 -13.34 17.76
C ILE A 332 -37.42 -13.95 18.45
N ARG A 333 -38.16 -13.12 19.19
CA ARG A 333 -39.52 -13.44 19.60
C ARG A 333 -40.38 -13.40 18.35
N TRP A 334 -40.51 -14.55 17.71
CA TRP A 334 -41.58 -14.82 16.78
C TRP A 334 -42.90 -14.77 17.56
N GLY A 335 -43.59 -13.65 17.47
CA GLY A 335 -44.98 -13.54 17.89
C GLY A 335 -45.85 -14.32 16.91
N PHE A 336 -46.07 -15.60 17.19
CA PHE A 336 -47.17 -16.36 16.57
C PHE A 336 -48.37 -16.37 17.53
N PRO A 337 -49.58 -16.12 17.02
CA PRO A 337 -50.79 -16.07 17.83
C PRO A 337 -51.13 -17.46 18.36
N VAL A 338 -51.43 -17.50 19.67
CA VAL A 338 -51.86 -18.69 20.40
C VAL A 338 -53.18 -19.19 19.84
N ARG A 339 -53.19 -20.40 19.26
CA ARG A 339 -54.34 -21.30 19.25
C ARG A 339 -53.89 -22.77 19.23
N GLY A 340 -54.23 -23.48 20.31
CA GLY A 340 -54.75 -24.85 20.20
C GLY A 340 -53.77 -26.02 20.22
N ALA A 341 -53.70 -26.65 21.39
CA ALA A 341 -53.95 -28.08 21.59
C ALA A 341 -52.90 -29.13 21.13
N ILE A 342 -52.36 -29.79 22.17
CA ILE A 342 -52.17 -31.25 22.32
C ILE A 342 -51.00 -31.88 21.53
N CYS A 343 -49.91 -32.18 22.26
CA CYS A 343 -48.96 -33.23 21.91
C CYS A 343 -49.51 -34.59 22.31
N THR A 344 -49.64 -35.50 21.35
CA THR A 344 -49.65 -36.95 21.59
C THR A 344 -48.39 -37.52 20.97
N ALA A 345 -47.56 -38.14 21.80
CA ALA A 345 -46.37 -38.86 21.40
C ALA A 345 -46.74 -40.12 20.59
N VAL A 346 -46.03 -40.39 19.49
CA VAL A 346 -45.85 -41.75 18.98
C VAL A 346 -44.47 -41.88 18.33
N LEU A 347 -43.73 -42.86 18.83
CA LEU A 347 -42.49 -43.46 18.34
C LEU A 347 -42.61 -44.00 16.90
N LEU A 348 -41.45 -44.43 16.36
CA LEU A 348 -41.20 -45.42 15.30
C LEU A 348 -40.42 -44.77 14.14
N SER A 349 -39.09 -44.90 14.13
CA SER A 349 -38.34 -46.02 13.54
C SER A 349 -38.59 -46.19 12.04
N LEU A 350 -37.53 -46.11 11.24
CA LEU A 350 -37.04 -47.18 10.36
C LEU A 350 -36.10 -46.59 9.28
N HIS A 351 -34.90 -47.18 9.22
CA HIS A 351 -33.94 -47.26 8.12
C HIS A 351 -33.18 -45.98 7.72
#